data_AF-A0A947GEU3-F1
#
_entry.id   AF-A0A947GEU3-F1
#
_cell.length_a   1.000
_cell.length_b   1.000
_cell.length_c   1.000
_cell.angle_alpha   90.00
_cell.angle_beta   90.00
_cell.angle_gamma   90.00
#
_symmetry.space_group_name_H-M   'P 1'
#
loop_
_entity.id
_entity.type
_entity.pdbx_description
1 polymer ?
#
loop_
_entity_poly.entity_id
_entity_poly.type
_entity_poly.pdbx_seq_one_letter_code
_entity_poly.pdbx_strand_id
1 'polypeptide(L)'
;MAIGLLVACGGNDSSADNVCAAPTEDCGGECVNTDNDPGHCGGCDIACDAGQVCGGGQCLDDCPAGTEDCDGTCADTSNDPANCGGCGTVCGDDEECRDSSCEIRCDAGLNAAVSDPWGAQWDGVERSAATLAEAAADCESFGARLPNATELYRVNPAVGGTIGTAADTNPLWSLVPYDATQQVAVTLADGATSEVAATNSAAYRCVCAPPPAQGFRSSSCYGDPGSECTELPGDGGRMNIDSLDRPALRKSSAIFECAAAGGRLATLGELHEAIAAGIEGSGSFLQTADDAIRSHYSSIAWTGSNPAIILSDSTLTADVAQIEDITIESK
;
A
#
# COMPACT_ATOMS: atom_id res chain seq x y z
N MET A 1 -6.47 25.86 14.75
CA MET A 1 -6.58 25.65 13.29
C MET A 1 -7.47 24.44 13.10
N ALA A 2 -8.42 24.50 12.17
CA ALA A 2 -9.15 23.31 11.77
C ALA A 2 -8.23 22.45 10.89
N ILE A 3 -8.26 21.13 11.06
CA ILE A 3 -7.52 20.19 10.21
C ILE A 3 -8.54 19.63 9.21
N GLY A 4 -8.13 19.47 7.97
CA GLY A 4 -9.00 19.04 6.88
C GLY A 4 -8.91 17.55 6.59
N LEU A 5 -9.60 17.13 5.53
CA LEU A 5 -9.56 15.79 4.97
C LEU A 5 -9.71 15.82 3.44
N LEU A 6 -9.07 14.85 2.78
CA LEU A 6 -9.35 14.38 1.42
C LEU A 6 -9.79 12.92 1.42
N VAL A 7 -10.69 12.58 0.51
CA VAL A 7 -11.16 11.20 0.33
C VAL A 7 -10.25 10.49 -0.66
N ALA A 8 -9.74 9.31 -0.29
CA ALA A 8 -8.93 8.45 -1.15
C ALA A 8 -9.54 7.05 -1.27
N CYS A 9 -9.70 6.58 -2.51
CA CYS A 9 -10.15 5.24 -2.86
C CYS A 9 -8.98 4.38 -3.33
N GLY A 10 -8.97 3.09 -2.98
CA GLY A 10 -8.04 2.11 -3.56
C GLY A 10 -8.34 1.91 -5.04
N GLY A 11 -7.30 1.91 -5.88
CA GLY A 11 -7.45 1.67 -7.31
C GLY A 11 -7.37 0.18 -7.63
N ASN A 12 -8.46 -0.39 -8.13
CA ASN A 12 -8.42 -1.67 -8.85
C ASN A 12 -8.65 -1.40 -10.34
N ASP A 13 -7.59 -1.66 -11.11
CA ASP A 13 -7.48 -1.43 -12.56
C ASP A 13 -8.59 -2.13 -13.35
N SER A 14 -9.34 -1.37 -14.15
CA SER A 14 -10.23 -1.89 -15.18
C SER A 14 -9.82 -1.33 -16.53
N SER A 15 -8.94 -2.03 -17.26
CA SER A 15 -8.59 -1.71 -18.65
C SER A 15 -9.20 -2.73 -19.60
N ALA A 16 -10.04 -2.23 -20.50
CA ALA A 16 -10.69 -2.97 -21.56
C ALA A 16 -9.78 -3.09 -22.79
N ASP A 17 -9.44 -4.33 -23.16
CA ASP A 17 -9.03 -4.69 -24.52
C ASP A 17 -9.53 -6.10 -24.85
N ASN A 18 -9.95 -6.30 -26.10
CA ASN A 18 -10.80 -7.40 -26.57
C ASN A 18 -10.02 -8.72 -26.81
N VAL A 19 -9.47 -9.25 -25.72
CA VAL A 19 -9.02 -10.64 -25.46
C VAL A 19 -9.62 -10.99 -24.09
N CYS A 20 -10.01 -12.24 -23.83
CA CYS A 20 -10.65 -12.63 -22.56
C CYS A 20 -9.96 -11.95 -21.37
N ALA A 21 -10.70 -11.05 -20.69
CA ALA A 21 -10.14 -10.24 -19.64
C ALA A 21 -9.84 -11.15 -18.46
N ALA A 22 -8.63 -11.05 -17.90
CA ALA A 22 -8.29 -11.79 -16.69
C ALA A 22 -9.37 -11.56 -15.61
N PRO A 23 -9.82 -12.59 -14.89
CA PRO A 23 -9.22 -13.93 -14.78
C PRO A 23 -9.70 -14.97 -15.82
N THR A 24 -10.36 -14.57 -16.92
CA THR A 24 -10.91 -15.52 -17.90
C THR A 24 -9.91 -15.92 -19.00
N GLU A 25 -9.98 -17.18 -19.45
CA GLU A 25 -9.19 -17.77 -20.55
C GLU A 25 -10.11 -18.05 -21.77
N ASP A 26 -9.55 -18.00 -22.99
CA ASP A 26 -10.26 -18.35 -24.22
C ASP A 26 -10.35 -19.87 -24.41
N CYS A 27 -11.53 -20.42 -24.14
CA CYS A 27 -11.87 -21.83 -24.27
C CYS A 27 -12.61 -22.12 -25.58
N GLY A 28 -11.97 -21.80 -26.72
CA GLY A 28 -12.50 -22.12 -28.04
C GLY A 28 -13.54 -21.13 -28.56
N GLY A 29 -13.39 -19.85 -28.19
CA GLY A 29 -14.26 -18.73 -28.56
C GLY A 29 -15.19 -18.26 -27.45
N GLU A 30 -15.10 -18.87 -26.26
CA GLU A 30 -15.82 -18.48 -25.04
C GLU A 30 -14.81 -18.12 -23.96
N CYS A 31 -15.03 -17.00 -23.26
CA CYS A 31 -14.18 -16.59 -22.15
C CYS A 31 -14.67 -17.23 -20.85
N VAL A 32 -13.88 -18.16 -20.32
CA VAL A 32 -14.23 -18.95 -19.15
C VAL A 32 -13.25 -18.69 -18.02
N ASN A 33 -13.73 -18.58 -16.78
CA ASN A 33 -12.87 -18.51 -15.62
C ASN A 33 -12.49 -19.93 -15.16
N THR A 34 -11.31 -20.40 -15.54
CA THR A 34 -10.84 -21.76 -15.21
C THR A 34 -10.52 -21.94 -13.72
N ASP A 35 -10.45 -20.87 -12.93
CA ASP A 35 -10.22 -20.99 -11.48
C ASP A 35 -11.48 -21.38 -10.70
N ASN A 36 -12.67 -21.15 -11.27
CA ASN A 36 -13.92 -21.26 -10.53
C ASN A 36 -15.11 -21.80 -11.35
N ASP A 37 -14.95 -22.08 -12.66
CA ASP A 37 -15.97 -22.75 -13.47
C ASP A 37 -15.89 -24.28 -13.31
N PRO A 38 -16.95 -24.96 -12.80
CA PRO A 38 -16.96 -26.41 -12.63
C PRO A 38 -16.89 -27.20 -13.93
N GLY A 39 -17.23 -26.59 -15.07
CA GLY A 39 -17.10 -27.18 -16.40
C GLY A 39 -15.69 -27.06 -17.00
N HIS A 40 -14.84 -26.19 -16.45
CA HIS A 40 -13.54 -25.81 -17.03
C HIS A 40 -12.45 -25.60 -15.95
N CYS A 41 -12.53 -26.34 -14.85
CA CYS A 41 -11.74 -26.16 -13.64
C CYS A 41 -10.27 -26.58 -13.80
N GLY A 42 -9.37 -25.60 -13.80
CA GLY A 42 -7.94 -25.79 -14.06
C GLY A 42 -7.59 -25.89 -15.56
N GLY A 43 -8.57 -25.72 -16.45
CA GLY A 43 -8.38 -25.68 -17.89
C GLY A 43 -9.67 -25.93 -18.69
N CYS A 44 -9.69 -25.45 -19.94
CA CYS A 44 -10.88 -25.44 -20.81
C CYS A 44 -11.58 -26.78 -21.07
N ASP A 45 -10.91 -27.91 -20.89
CA ASP A 45 -11.52 -29.23 -21.12
C ASP A 45 -11.56 -30.07 -19.83
N ILE A 46 -11.53 -29.41 -18.66
CA ILE A 46 -11.48 -30.06 -17.34
C ILE A 46 -12.78 -29.80 -16.59
N ALA A 47 -13.74 -30.70 -16.69
CA ALA A 47 -14.95 -30.64 -15.87
C ALA A 47 -14.78 -31.42 -14.56
N CYS A 48 -15.32 -30.89 -13.47
CA CYS A 48 -15.37 -31.57 -12.18
C CYS A 48 -16.41 -32.70 -12.18
N ASP A 49 -16.16 -33.73 -11.37
CA ASP A 49 -17.10 -34.84 -11.22
C ASP A 49 -18.39 -34.36 -10.52
N ALA A 50 -19.47 -35.13 -10.68
CA ALA A 50 -20.75 -34.79 -10.08
C ALA A 50 -20.65 -34.68 -8.53
N GLY A 51 -21.01 -33.50 -8.01
CA GLY A 51 -20.95 -33.19 -6.58
C GLY A 51 -19.62 -32.60 -6.12
N GLN A 52 -18.67 -32.37 -7.03
CA GLN A 52 -17.47 -31.61 -6.77
C GLN A 52 -17.66 -30.13 -7.12
N VAL A 53 -16.87 -29.29 -6.47
CA VAL A 53 -16.82 -27.85 -6.67
C VAL A 53 -15.50 -27.43 -7.31
N CYS A 54 -15.50 -26.33 -8.08
CA CYS A 54 -14.27 -25.73 -8.56
C CYS A 54 -13.81 -24.63 -7.61
N GLY A 55 -12.59 -24.78 -7.06
CA GLY A 55 -11.96 -23.78 -6.21
C GLY A 55 -10.48 -23.64 -6.51
N GLY A 56 -10.06 -22.48 -6.99
CA GLY A 56 -8.65 -22.19 -7.31
C GLY A 56 -8.08 -23.09 -8.42
N GLY A 57 -8.90 -23.43 -9.41
CA GLY A 57 -8.51 -24.25 -10.56
C GLY A 57 -8.38 -25.74 -10.26
N GLN A 58 -8.99 -26.20 -9.16
CA GLN A 58 -9.00 -27.61 -8.76
C GLN A 58 -10.42 -28.07 -8.43
N CYS A 59 -10.76 -29.27 -8.87
CA CYS A 59 -11.99 -29.94 -8.46
C CYS A 59 -11.82 -30.48 -7.04
N LEU A 60 -12.66 -29.98 -6.12
CA LEU A 60 -12.64 -30.29 -4.70
C LEU A 60 -13.97 -30.93 -4.28
N ASP A 61 -13.96 -31.70 -3.20
CA ASP A 61 -15.20 -32.30 -2.66
C ASP A 61 -16.02 -31.28 -1.84
N ASP A 62 -15.39 -30.18 -1.43
CA ASP A 62 -16.00 -29.09 -0.66
C ASP A 62 -15.17 -27.82 -0.85
N CYS A 63 -15.76 -26.67 -0.57
CA CYS A 63 -15.09 -25.38 -0.72
C CYS A 63 -14.02 -25.14 0.35
N PRO A 64 -12.90 -24.49 0.00
CA PRO A 64 -11.88 -24.14 0.97
C PRO A 64 -12.44 -23.20 2.04
N ALA A 65 -11.85 -23.26 3.23
CA ALA A 65 -12.27 -22.41 4.34
C ALA A 65 -12.25 -20.92 3.96
N GLY A 66 -13.36 -20.22 4.23
CA GLY A 66 -13.55 -18.82 3.85
C GLY A 66 -14.34 -18.62 2.54
N THR A 67 -14.71 -19.69 1.85
CA THR A 67 -15.55 -19.64 0.64
C THR A 67 -16.80 -20.53 0.81
N GLU A 68 -17.84 -20.25 0.01
CA GLU A 68 -19.11 -20.96 0.01
C GLU A 68 -19.37 -21.60 -1.37
N ASP A 69 -20.01 -22.76 -1.39
CA ASP A 69 -20.44 -23.43 -2.62
C ASP A 69 -21.65 -22.70 -3.23
N CYS A 70 -21.39 -21.97 -4.31
CA CYS A 70 -22.35 -21.24 -5.10
C CYS A 70 -22.59 -21.94 -6.44
N ASP A 71 -23.43 -22.97 -6.40
CA ASP A 71 -23.83 -23.79 -7.54
C ASP A 71 -22.65 -24.50 -8.25
N GLY A 72 -21.74 -25.08 -7.46
CA GLY A 72 -20.57 -25.82 -7.93
C GLY A 72 -19.30 -24.96 -7.93
N THR A 73 -19.42 -23.65 -7.73
CA THR A 73 -18.29 -22.73 -7.70
C THR A 73 -18.02 -22.28 -6.28
N CYS A 74 -16.76 -22.34 -5.83
CA CYS A 74 -16.40 -21.74 -4.55
C CYS A 74 -16.25 -20.22 -4.70
N ALA A 75 -17.16 -19.48 -4.08
CA ALA A 75 -17.15 -18.03 -4.05
C ALA A 75 -16.82 -17.49 -2.66
N ASP A 76 -16.03 -16.43 -2.60
CA ASP A 76 -15.83 -15.68 -1.37
C ASP A 76 -16.95 -14.63 -1.25
N THR A 77 -17.98 -14.96 -0.46
CA THR A 77 -19.14 -14.08 -0.29
C THR A 77 -18.80 -12.78 0.43
N SER A 78 -17.58 -12.62 0.96
CA SER A 78 -17.17 -11.37 1.59
C SER A 78 -16.68 -10.31 0.60
N ASN A 79 -16.29 -10.70 -0.62
CA ASN A 79 -15.71 -9.79 -1.61
C ASN A 79 -16.07 -10.10 -3.08
N ASP A 80 -16.83 -11.15 -3.38
CA ASP A 80 -17.31 -11.46 -4.73
C ASP A 80 -18.56 -10.61 -5.08
N PRO A 81 -18.49 -9.67 -6.03
CA PRO A 81 -19.64 -8.86 -6.44
C PRO A 81 -20.80 -9.66 -7.05
N ALA A 82 -20.58 -10.90 -7.49
CA ALA A 82 -21.62 -11.78 -8.00
C ALA A 82 -22.27 -12.65 -6.91
N ASN A 83 -21.67 -12.75 -5.72
CA ASN A 83 -22.10 -13.62 -4.62
C ASN A 83 -22.02 -12.93 -3.25
N CYS A 84 -22.29 -11.62 -3.19
CA CYS A 84 -21.99 -10.79 -2.04
C CYS A 84 -22.94 -11.01 -0.86
N GLY A 85 -22.40 -11.45 0.28
CA GLY A 85 -23.17 -11.84 1.46
C GLY A 85 -23.95 -13.15 1.31
N GLY A 86 -23.83 -13.83 0.17
CA GLY A 86 -24.41 -15.13 -0.11
C GLY A 86 -24.54 -15.39 -1.61
N CYS A 87 -24.57 -16.67 -1.98
CA CYS A 87 -24.63 -17.11 -3.37
C CYS A 87 -25.77 -16.46 -4.17
N GLY A 88 -25.44 -15.97 -5.37
CA GLY A 88 -26.38 -15.31 -6.29
C GLY A 88 -26.80 -13.89 -5.89
N THR A 89 -26.20 -13.32 -4.84
CA THR A 89 -26.44 -11.92 -4.45
C THR A 89 -25.50 -11.02 -5.25
N VAL A 90 -26.01 -10.48 -6.36
CA VAL A 90 -25.23 -9.63 -7.27
C VAL A 90 -25.33 -8.16 -6.86
N CYS A 91 -24.19 -7.49 -6.72
CA CYS A 91 -24.12 -6.05 -6.51
C CYS A 91 -24.44 -5.25 -7.78
N GLY A 92 -24.92 -4.03 -7.62
CA GLY A 92 -25.20 -3.12 -8.74
C GLY A 92 -23.95 -2.71 -9.53
N ASP A 93 -24.15 -2.12 -10.71
CA ASP A 93 -23.07 -1.72 -11.62
C ASP A 93 -22.04 -0.79 -10.96
N ASP A 94 -22.50 0.09 -10.07
CA ASP A 94 -21.70 1.06 -9.33
C ASP A 94 -21.38 0.59 -7.90
N GLU A 95 -21.55 -0.70 -7.60
CA GLU A 95 -21.30 -1.29 -6.28
C GLU A 95 -20.14 -2.31 -6.34
N GLU A 96 -19.47 -2.49 -5.21
CA GLU A 96 -18.52 -3.57 -4.94
C GLU A 96 -19.00 -4.40 -3.75
N CYS A 97 -18.52 -5.64 -3.65
CA CYS A 97 -18.75 -6.43 -2.46
C CYS A 97 -17.66 -6.13 -1.43
N ARG A 98 -18.05 -5.64 -0.27
CA ARG A 98 -17.15 -5.40 0.86
C ARG A 98 -17.79 -5.92 2.14
N ASP A 99 -17.04 -6.70 2.91
CA ASP A 99 -17.47 -7.26 4.19
C ASP A 99 -18.87 -7.90 4.13
N SER A 100 -19.13 -8.65 3.05
CA SER A 100 -20.42 -9.34 2.80
C SER A 100 -21.61 -8.41 2.54
N SER A 101 -21.37 -7.16 2.12
CA SER A 101 -22.40 -6.21 1.72
C SER A 101 -22.05 -5.55 0.40
N CYS A 102 -23.06 -5.32 -0.45
CA CYS A 102 -22.91 -4.45 -1.61
C CYS A 102 -22.82 -3.00 -1.12
N GLU A 103 -21.72 -2.35 -1.45
CA GLU A 103 -21.43 -0.96 -1.12
C GLU A 103 -21.15 -0.18 -2.40
N ILE A 104 -21.55 1.09 -2.44
CA ILE A 104 -21.23 1.96 -3.58
C ILE A 104 -19.70 2.03 -3.72
N ARG A 105 -19.20 1.78 -4.93
CA ARG A 105 -17.77 1.92 -5.23
C ARG A 105 -17.35 3.34 -4.91
N CYS A 106 -16.21 3.43 -4.24
CA CYS A 106 -15.73 4.68 -3.71
C CYS A 106 -15.63 5.76 -4.80
N ASP A 107 -15.12 5.43 -6.00
CA ASP A 107 -14.99 6.34 -7.15
C ASP A 107 -16.35 6.76 -7.74
N ALA A 108 -17.31 5.85 -7.83
CA ALA A 108 -18.69 6.17 -8.23
C ALA A 108 -19.39 7.10 -7.21
N GLY A 109 -18.99 7.04 -5.95
CA GLY A 109 -19.44 7.94 -4.88
C GLY A 109 -18.81 9.35 -4.93
N LEU A 110 -17.76 9.57 -5.73
CA LEU A 110 -17.09 10.86 -5.80
C LEU A 110 -17.69 11.76 -6.89
N ASN A 111 -18.02 13.00 -6.53
CA ASN A 111 -18.55 13.99 -7.49
C ASN A 111 -17.53 14.45 -8.54
N ALA A 112 -16.22 14.27 -8.28
CA ALA A 112 -15.13 14.69 -9.15
C ALA A 112 -13.87 13.85 -8.87
N ALA A 113 -13.92 12.55 -9.20
CA ALA A 113 -12.78 11.66 -9.04
C ALA A 113 -11.57 12.16 -9.87
N VAL A 114 -10.42 12.23 -9.23
CA VAL A 114 -9.12 12.55 -9.81
C VAL A 114 -8.17 11.39 -9.50
N SER A 115 -7.61 10.79 -10.54
CA SER A 115 -6.61 9.73 -10.39
C SER A 115 -5.23 10.35 -10.15
N ASP A 116 -4.53 9.88 -9.12
CA ASP A 116 -3.11 10.20 -8.95
C ASP A 116 -2.22 9.28 -9.84
N PRO A 117 -0.95 9.65 -10.08
CA PRO A 117 -0.04 8.84 -10.88
C PRO A 117 0.28 7.45 -10.29
N TRP A 118 -0.11 7.18 -9.04
CA TRP A 118 0.04 5.89 -8.35
C TRP A 118 -1.25 5.06 -8.37
N GLY A 119 -2.27 5.51 -9.10
CA GLY A 119 -3.53 4.78 -9.33
C GLY A 119 -4.60 4.99 -8.26
N ALA A 120 -4.35 5.80 -7.22
CA ALA A 120 -5.39 6.10 -6.24
C ALA A 120 -6.38 7.13 -6.81
N GLN A 121 -7.67 6.95 -6.52
CA GLN A 121 -8.70 7.95 -6.86
C GLN A 121 -8.94 8.86 -5.67
N TRP A 122 -9.12 10.14 -5.95
CA TRP A 122 -9.29 11.20 -4.96
C TRP A 122 -10.45 12.07 -5.35
N ASP A 123 -11.10 12.74 -4.41
CA ASP A 123 -12.13 13.72 -4.75
C ASP A 123 -11.61 15.14 -4.97
N GLY A 124 -10.36 15.42 -4.60
CA GLY A 124 -9.75 16.75 -4.72
C GLY A 124 -10.44 17.84 -3.89
N VAL A 125 -11.28 17.48 -2.92
CA VAL A 125 -12.03 18.43 -2.11
C VAL A 125 -11.56 18.40 -0.67
N GLU A 126 -10.85 19.46 -0.25
CA GLU A 126 -10.56 19.66 1.17
C GLU A 126 -11.86 19.92 1.95
N ARG A 127 -12.12 19.10 2.96
CA ARG A 127 -13.22 19.29 3.93
C ARG A 127 -12.66 19.56 5.31
N SER A 128 -13.33 20.39 6.11
CA SER A 128 -12.93 20.60 7.50
C SER A 128 -13.45 19.47 8.41
N ALA A 129 -12.59 18.89 9.23
CA ALA A 129 -12.97 17.92 10.27
C ALA A 129 -12.35 18.33 11.61
N ALA A 130 -13.16 18.46 12.67
CA ALA A 130 -12.63 18.92 13.96
C ALA A 130 -11.78 17.85 14.66
N THR A 131 -12.00 16.57 14.33
CA THR A 131 -11.24 15.44 14.87
C THR A 131 -10.88 14.41 13.80
N LEU A 132 -9.85 13.60 14.07
CA LEU A 132 -9.48 12.44 13.24
C LEU A 132 -10.65 11.45 13.07
N ALA A 133 -11.44 11.24 14.13
CA ALA A 133 -12.57 10.31 14.10
C ALA A 133 -13.72 10.83 13.21
N GLU A 134 -13.98 12.14 13.24
CA GLU A 134 -14.92 12.78 12.31
C GLU A 134 -14.42 12.66 10.87
N ALA A 135 -13.14 12.90 10.62
CA ALA A 135 -12.55 12.72 9.30
C ALA A 135 -12.70 11.26 8.82
N ALA A 136 -12.34 10.29 9.65
CA ALA A 136 -12.47 8.87 9.31
C ALA A 136 -13.92 8.50 8.95
N ALA A 137 -14.89 8.89 9.79
CA ALA A 137 -16.30 8.64 9.54
C ALA A 137 -16.81 9.31 8.26
N ASP A 138 -16.35 10.53 7.96
CA ASP A 138 -16.68 11.21 6.71
C ASP A 138 -16.14 10.43 5.50
N CYS A 139 -14.89 9.96 5.53
CA CYS A 139 -14.32 9.10 4.48
C CYS A 139 -15.11 7.79 4.31
N GLU A 140 -15.39 7.10 5.42
CA GLU A 140 -16.16 5.84 5.42
C GLU A 140 -17.55 6.04 4.81
N SER A 141 -18.17 7.21 4.99
CA SER A 141 -19.47 7.52 4.38
C SER A 141 -19.46 7.55 2.84
N PHE A 142 -18.29 7.69 2.22
CA PHE A 142 -18.06 7.59 0.78
C PHE A 142 -17.56 6.21 0.34
N GLY A 143 -17.58 5.19 1.22
CA GLY A 143 -16.97 3.89 0.95
C GLY A 143 -15.44 3.95 0.86
N ALA A 144 -14.83 5.00 1.42
CA ALA A 144 -13.40 5.30 1.33
C ALA A 144 -12.69 5.11 2.68
N ARG A 145 -11.38 5.38 2.68
CA ARG A 145 -10.59 5.50 3.92
C ARG A 145 -9.86 6.83 3.98
N LEU A 146 -9.39 7.17 5.19
CA LEU A 146 -8.37 8.20 5.34
C LEU A 146 -7.11 7.81 4.54
N PRO A 147 -6.50 8.74 3.79
CA PRO A 147 -5.19 8.52 3.18
C PRO A 147 -4.11 8.41 4.27
N ASN A 148 -3.04 7.66 4.01
CA ASN A 148 -1.84 7.70 4.86
C ASN A 148 -0.99 8.97 4.55
N ALA A 149 0.03 9.26 5.35
CA ALA A 149 0.80 10.49 5.19
C ALA A 149 1.64 10.44 3.90
N THR A 150 2.14 9.27 3.49
CA THR A 150 2.83 9.09 2.20
C THR A 150 1.94 9.39 1.00
N GLU A 151 0.66 9.00 1.02
CA GLU A 151 -0.32 9.29 -0.02
C GLU A 151 -0.62 10.78 -0.13
N LEU A 152 -0.79 11.47 0.99
CA LEU A 152 -0.96 12.93 1.00
C LEU A 152 0.33 13.65 0.55
N TYR A 153 1.49 13.14 0.95
CA TYR A 153 2.79 13.71 0.59
C TYR A 153 3.04 13.65 -0.91
N ARG A 154 2.76 12.52 -1.58
CA ARG A 154 3.08 12.35 -3.00
C ARG A 154 2.17 13.15 -3.93
N VAL A 155 0.94 13.45 -3.53
CA VAL A 155 0.01 14.26 -4.34
C VAL A 155 0.25 15.77 -4.22
N ASN A 156 1.22 16.17 -3.39
CA ASN A 156 1.72 17.54 -3.27
C ASN A 156 2.25 18.08 -4.62
N PRO A 157 2.09 19.39 -4.93
CA PRO A 157 2.61 20.05 -6.13
C PRO A 157 4.11 19.86 -6.42
N ALA A 158 4.94 19.71 -5.39
CA ALA A 158 6.39 19.54 -5.48
C ALA A 158 6.81 18.10 -5.80
N VAL A 159 5.88 17.13 -5.74
CA VAL A 159 6.15 15.71 -6.00
C VAL A 159 5.34 15.24 -7.22
N GLY A 160 4.06 14.90 -7.05
CA GLY A 160 3.18 14.39 -8.11
C GLY A 160 2.11 15.36 -8.61
N GLY A 161 1.73 16.36 -7.79
CA GLY A 161 0.98 17.56 -8.18
C GLY A 161 -0.40 17.37 -8.82
N THR A 162 -1.12 16.29 -8.51
CA THR A 162 -2.44 16.00 -9.13
C THR A 162 -3.66 16.45 -8.32
N ILE A 163 -3.58 16.50 -6.98
CA ILE A 163 -4.74 16.73 -6.10
C ILE A 163 -4.70 18.10 -5.41
N GLY A 164 -3.50 18.59 -5.06
CA GLY A 164 -3.30 19.86 -4.37
C GLY A 164 -2.67 20.95 -5.23
N THR A 165 -2.71 22.16 -4.70
CA THR A 165 -2.08 23.38 -5.21
C THR A 165 -1.23 24.03 -4.12
N ALA A 166 -0.38 24.98 -4.50
CA ALA A 166 0.39 25.75 -3.52
C ALA A 166 -0.49 26.63 -2.57
N ALA A 167 -1.80 26.73 -2.82
CA ALA A 167 -2.74 27.44 -1.95
C ALA A 167 -3.31 26.57 -0.82
N ASP A 168 -3.16 25.25 -0.92
CA ASP A 168 -3.73 24.23 -0.02
C ASP A 168 -2.87 24.09 1.24
N THR A 169 -2.99 25.13 2.08
CA THR A 169 -2.17 25.33 3.29
C THR A 169 -2.81 24.73 4.54
N ASN A 170 -3.98 24.13 4.42
CA ASN A 170 -4.62 23.44 5.54
C ASN A 170 -3.92 22.08 5.74
N PRO A 171 -3.57 21.72 6.99
CA PRO A 171 -3.12 20.36 7.28
C PRO A 171 -4.30 19.41 7.09
N LEU A 172 -4.06 18.24 6.50
CA LEU A 172 -5.05 17.19 6.27
C LEU A 172 -4.77 15.96 7.13
N TRP A 173 -5.80 15.41 7.77
CA TRP A 173 -5.69 14.20 8.57
C TRP A 173 -5.18 13.02 7.75
N SER A 174 -4.29 12.22 8.35
CA SER A 174 -3.85 10.95 7.79
C SER A 174 -4.22 9.77 8.69
N LEU A 175 -4.16 8.55 8.13
CA LEU A 175 -4.42 7.29 8.82
C LEU A 175 -3.39 6.95 9.93
N VAL A 176 -2.27 7.66 9.97
CA VAL A 176 -1.09 7.40 10.82
C VAL A 176 -1.34 7.93 12.25
N PRO A 177 -0.86 7.22 13.29
CA PRO A 177 -1.68 6.58 14.31
C PRO A 177 -2.66 7.46 15.11
N TYR A 178 -3.55 6.70 15.74
CA TYR A 178 -4.89 6.99 16.27
C TYR A 178 -4.94 7.66 17.65
N ASP A 179 -3.85 7.66 18.44
CA ASP A 179 -3.87 8.34 19.75
C ASP A 179 -3.65 9.86 19.61
N ALA A 180 -4.30 10.64 20.47
CA ALA A 180 -4.34 12.10 20.37
C ALA A 180 -2.96 12.79 20.45
N THR A 181 -1.88 12.06 20.74
CA THR A 181 -0.52 12.59 20.85
C THR A 181 0.37 12.29 19.64
N GLN A 182 -0.10 11.45 18.72
CA GLN A 182 0.68 10.90 17.59
C GLN A 182 -0.04 11.03 16.24
N GLN A 183 -1.03 11.92 16.16
CA GLN A 183 -1.74 12.15 14.91
C GLN A 183 -0.85 12.89 13.93
N VAL A 184 -0.71 12.32 12.73
CA VAL A 184 -0.01 12.95 11.62
C VAL A 184 -1.04 13.64 10.74
N ALA A 185 -0.83 14.92 10.45
CA ALA A 185 -1.48 15.60 9.35
C ALA A 185 -0.43 16.07 8.34
N VAL A 186 -0.83 16.22 7.09
CA VAL A 186 0.04 16.64 5.98
C VAL A 186 -0.55 17.86 5.31
N THR A 187 0.24 18.90 5.11
CA THR A 187 -0.16 20.07 4.34
C THR A 187 0.14 19.85 2.87
N LEU A 188 -0.85 20.00 1.99
CA LEU A 188 -0.66 19.73 0.56
C LEU A 188 0.14 20.78 -0.19
N ALA A 189 0.27 22.00 0.31
CA ALA A 189 1.05 23.03 -0.38
C ALA A 189 2.57 22.74 -0.38
N ASP A 190 3.10 22.14 0.70
CA ASP A 190 4.55 21.97 0.93
C ASP A 190 4.96 20.57 1.41
N GLY A 191 4.00 19.70 1.74
CA GLY A 191 4.23 18.33 2.15
C GLY A 191 4.66 18.25 3.60
N ALA A 192 4.55 19.36 4.34
CA ALA A 192 4.92 19.43 5.73
C ALA A 192 4.00 18.54 6.56
N THR A 193 4.61 17.59 7.27
CA THR A 193 3.92 16.76 8.24
C THR A 193 3.81 17.51 9.56
N SER A 194 2.63 17.64 10.16
CA SER A 194 2.41 18.41 11.40
C SER A 194 2.72 17.64 12.68
N GLU A 195 3.26 16.42 12.58
CA GLU A 195 3.76 15.63 13.74
C GLU A 195 5.02 16.28 14.39
N VAL A 196 5.46 17.43 13.85
CA VAL A 196 6.70 18.16 14.17
C VAL A 196 6.57 18.93 15.50
N ALA A 197 6.22 18.18 16.55
CA ALA A 197 6.70 18.41 17.91
C ALA A 197 7.68 17.29 18.36
N ALA A 198 7.99 16.33 17.47
CA ALA A 198 9.00 15.31 17.73
C ALA A 198 10.39 15.80 17.29
N THR A 199 11.36 15.78 18.19
CA THR A 199 12.77 16.04 17.85
C THR A 199 13.44 14.91 17.06
N ASN A 200 12.71 13.83 16.73
CA ASN A 200 13.28 12.54 16.30
C ASN A 200 12.58 11.95 15.04
N SER A 201 11.95 12.77 14.20
CA SER A 201 11.39 12.31 12.92
C SER A 201 12.49 12.14 11.87
N ALA A 202 12.38 11.12 11.03
CA ALA A 202 13.29 10.92 9.90
C ALA A 202 12.57 10.21 8.75
N ALA A 203 13.09 10.34 7.53
CA ALA A 203 12.57 9.63 6.37
C ALA A 203 12.73 8.11 6.57
N TYR A 204 12.09 7.29 5.75
CA TYR A 204 12.16 5.83 5.92
C TYR A 204 11.79 5.09 4.65
N ARG A 205 12.03 3.77 4.64
CA ARG A 205 11.61 2.85 3.58
C ARG A 205 10.96 1.63 4.18
N CYS A 206 9.94 1.12 3.51
CA CYS A 206 9.27 -0.12 3.85
C CYS A 206 9.85 -1.27 3.03
N VAL A 207 9.81 -2.46 3.61
CA VAL A 207 10.08 -3.74 2.96
C VAL A 207 8.86 -4.64 3.05
N CYS A 208 8.62 -5.40 1.99
CA CYS A 208 7.46 -6.29 1.87
C CYS A 208 7.87 -7.63 1.27
N ALA A 209 7.16 -8.72 1.60
CA ALA A 209 7.37 -10.00 0.96
C ALA A 209 6.90 -9.96 -0.51
N PRO A 210 7.62 -10.55 -1.47
CA PRO A 210 7.22 -10.68 -2.84
C PRO A 210 6.14 -11.76 -2.91
N PRO A 211 5.28 -11.68 -3.91
CA PRO A 211 4.12 -12.53 -4.02
C PRO A 211 4.51 -13.92 -4.56
N PRO A 212 3.72 -14.97 -4.30
CA PRO A 212 3.35 -15.93 -5.33
C PRO A 212 1.98 -15.57 -5.93
N ALA A 213 1.89 -15.68 -7.26
CA ALA A 213 0.71 -15.79 -8.15
C ALA A 213 -0.50 -14.82 -8.06
N GLN A 214 -0.57 -13.91 -7.08
CA GLN A 214 -1.53 -12.77 -7.09
C GLN A 214 -0.82 -11.45 -6.74
N GLY A 215 0.47 -11.36 -7.09
CA GLY A 215 1.17 -10.14 -7.46
C GLY A 215 1.04 -8.93 -6.52
N PHE A 216 2.09 -8.60 -5.76
CA PHE A 216 2.41 -7.21 -5.46
C PHE A 216 2.33 -6.40 -6.75
N ARG A 217 1.30 -5.56 -6.89
CA ARG A 217 1.23 -4.54 -7.93
C ARG A 217 1.79 -3.23 -7.36
N SER A 218 2.21 -2.34 -8.25
CA SER A 218 2.84 -1.03 -8.05
C SER A 218 2.25 -0.08 -6.97
N SER A 219 1.12 -0.41 -6.35
CA SER A 219 0.37 0.49 -5.45
C SER A 219 0.85 0.51 -3.98
N SER A 220 1.61 -0.51 -3.53
CA SER A 220 1.96 -0.68 -2.10
C SER A 220 3.38 -0.25 -1.74
N CYS A 221 4.31 -0.30 -2.69
CA CYS A 221 5.67 0.21 -2.52
C CYS A 221 5.76 1.68 -2.93
N TYR A 222 6.64 2.41 -2.27
CA TYR A 222 6.90 3.80 -2.59
C TYR A 222 8.04 3.94 -3.60
N GLY A 223 7.75 4.60 -4.71
CA GLY A 223 8.63 4.79 -5.85
C GLY A 223 8.05 5.77 -6.88
N ASP A 224 8.71 5.93 -8.02
CA ASP A 224 8.18 6.69 -9.15
C ASP A 224 6.84 6.12 -9.64
N PRO A 225 5.94 6.95 -10.21
CA PRO A 225 4.69 6.48 -10.80
C PRO A 225 4.88 5.32 -11.78
N GLY A 226 4.18 4.21 -11.54
CA GLY A 226 4.27 3.00 -12.37
C GLY A 226 5.57 2.20 -12.23
N SER A 227 6.49 2.61 -11.35
CA SER A 227 7.67 1.81 -11.03
C SER A 227 7.33 0.66 -10.08
N GLU A 228 8.08 -0.43 -10.21
CA GLU A 228 8.02 -1.54 -9.27
C GLU A 228 8.98 -1.32 -8.09
N CYS A 229 8.72 -2.03 -6.99
CA CYS A 229 9.64 -2.08 -5.86
C CYS A 229 10.99 -2.65 -6.30
N THR A 230 12.07 -2.30 -5.60
CA THR A 230 13.38 -2.90 -5.86
C THR A 230 13.46 -4.27 -5.16
N GLU A 231 13.78 -5.32 -5.91
CA GLU A 231 14.05 -6.65 -5.33
C GLU A 231 15.32 -6.63 -4.48
N LEU A 232 15.27 -7.25 -3.30
CA LEU A 232 16.44 -7.45 -2.46
C LEU A 232 17.18 -8.73 -2.90
N PRO A 233 18.45 -8.65 -3.34
CA PRO A 233 19.17 -9.82 -3.84
C PRO A 233 19.62 -10.78 -2.72
N GLY A 234 19.80 -10.29 -1.49
CA GLY A 234 20.43 -11.04 -0.39
C GLY A 234 19.60 -12.22 0.15
N ASP A 235 18.30 -12.21 -0.09
CA ASP A 235 17.41 -13.30 0.32
C ASP A 235 16.93 -14.18 -0.84
N GLY A 236 17.40 -13.96 -2.06
CA GLY A 236 16.96 -14.70 -3.25
C GLY A 236 15.67 -14.14 -3.87
N GLY A 237 15.45 -12.83 -3.80
CA GLY A 237 14.25 -12.18 -4.37
C GLY A 237 12.99 -12.50 -3.58
N ARG A 238 13.14 -12.66 -2.25
CA ARG A 238 12.06 -12.98 -1.30
C ARG A 238 11.64 -11.79 -0.45
N MET A 239 12.15 -10.59 -0.75
CA MET A 239 11.70 -9.32 -0.19
C MET A 239 11.90 -8.21 -1.24
N ASN A 240 11.02 -7.23 -1.20
CA ASN A 240 11.03 -6.01 -2.00
C ASN A 240 11.19 -4.80 -1.09
N ILE A 241 11.81 -3.72 -1.57
CA ILE A 241 11.99 -2.47 -0.85
C ILE A 241 11.52 -1.26 -1.66
N ASP A 242 11.03 -0.23 -0.97
CA ASP A 242 10.75 1.08 -1.55
C ASP A 242 11.97 1.62 -2.32
N SER A 243 11.75 2.14 -3.53
CA SER A 243 12.81 2.72 -4.37
C SER A 243 13.13 4.17 -3.99
N LEU A 244 12.20 4.87 -3.35
CA LEU A 244 12.35 6.24 -2.86
C LEU A 244 12.11 6.33 -1.35
N ASP A 245 12.49 7.47 -0.75
CA ASP A 245 12.30 7.73 0.67
C ASP A 245 10.89 8.28 0.96
N ARG A 246 10.19 7.66 1.89
CA ARG A 246 8.90 8.15 2.41
C ARG A 246 9.10 9.43 3.26
N PRO A 247 8.06 10.28 3.41
CA PRO A 247 8.13 11.50 4.20
C PRO A 247 8.61 11.24 5.64
N ALA A 248 9.30 12.21 6.22
CA ALA A 248 9.86 12.04 7.56
C ALA A 248 8.77 11.94 8.63
N LEU A 249 8.73 10.81 9.34
CA LEU A 249 7.79 10.54 10.43
C LEU A 249 8.51 10.08 11.69
N ARG A 250 7.82 10.08 12.84
CA ARG A 250 8.29 9.32 14.00
C ARG A 250 8.40 7.84 13.66
N LYS A 251 9.32 7.13 14.30
CA LYS A 251 9.52 5.69 14.06
C LYS A 251 8.24 4.85 14.26
N SER A 252 7.43 5.13 15.29
CA SER A 252 6.15 4.45 15.51
C SER A 252 5.18 4.64 14.34
N SER A 253 5.13 5.86 13.83
CA SER A 253 4.29 6.29 12.71
C SER A 253 4.76 5.67 11.39
N ALA A 254 6.08 5.60 11.16
CA ALA A 254 6.68 4.89 10.04
C ALA A 254 6.42 3.37 10.06
N ILE A 255 6.53 2.73 11.24
CA ILE A 255 6.20 1.31 11.40
C ILE A 255 4.73 1.05 11.04
N PHE A 256 3.84 1.91 11.53
CA PHE A 256 2.40 1.81 11.23
C PHE A 256 2.13 1.96 9.74
N GLU A 257 2.71 2.95 9.07
CA GLU A 257 2.55 3.12 7.62
C GLU A 257 3.03 1.91 6.83
N CYS A 258 4.20 1.37 7.15
CA CYS A 258 4.68 0.17 6.48
C CYS A 258 3.75 -1.02 6.70
N ALA A 259 3.24 -1.20 7.93
CA ALA A 259 2.29 -2.27 8.23
C ALA A 259 0.95 -2.08 7.49
N ALA A 260 0.46 -0.85 7.38
CA ALA A 260 -0.75 -0.54 6.62
C ALA A 260 -0.59 -0.82 5.11
N ALA A 261 0.64 -0.75 4.59
CA ALA A 261 0.99 -1.14 3.22
C ALA A 261 1.32 -2.64 3.07
N GLY A 262 1.05 -3.47 4.10
CA GLY A 262 1.31 -4.91 4.07
C GLY A 262 2.79 -5.30 4.25
N GLY A 263 3.62 -4.36 4.69
CA GLY A 263 5.06 -4.54 4.89
C GLY A 263 5.51 -4.27 6.31
N ARG A 264 6.78 -3.92 6.45
CA ARG A 264 7.40 -3.46 7.70
C ARG A 264 8.49 -2.44 7.41
N LEU A 265 8.91 -1.74 8.46
CA LEU A 265 10.06 -0.84 8.37
C LEU A 265 11.31 -1.66 7.99
N ALA A 266 12.12 -1.11 7.09
CA ALA A 266 13.37 -1.74 6.64
C ALA A 266 14.37 -1.83 7.80
N THR A 267 15.10 -2.94 7.88
CA THR A 267 16.27 -3.07 8.75
C THR A 267 17.49 -2.41 8.11
N LEU A 268 18.50 -2.11 8.92
CA LEU A 268 19.80 -1.64 8.47
C LEU A 268 20.47 -2.64 7.52
N GLY A 269 20.30 -3.94 7.78
CA GLY A 269 20.83 -5.01 6.92
C GLY A 269 20.20 -4.97 5.53
N GLU A 270 18.88 -4.84 5.44
CA GLU A 270 18.17 -4.75 4.16
C GLU A 270 18.50 -3.47 3.39
N LEU A 271 18.63 -2.34 4.09
CA LEU A 271 19.06 -1.09 3.46
C LEU A 271 20.49 -1.21 2.93
N HIS A 272 21.38 -1.87 3.66
CA HIS A 272 22.73 -2.14 3.18
C HIS A 272 22.74 -3.00 1.91
N GLU A 273 21.94 -4.06 1.88
CA GLU A 273 21.77 -4.90 0.69
C GLU A 273 21.19 -4.12 -0.49
N ALA A 274 20.18 -3.28 -0.25
CA ALA A 274 19.59 -2.43 -1.29
C ALA A 274 20.60 -1.44 -1.87
N ILE A 275 21.46 -0.87 -1.03
CA ILE A 275 22.54 0.05 -1.46
C ILE A 275 23.57 -0.69 -2.31
N ALA A 276 23.93 -1.92 -1.93
CA ALA A 276 24.80 -2.77 -2.74
C ALA A 276 24.15 -3.16 -4.08
N ALA A 277 22.81 -3.26 -4.12
CA ALA A 277 22.03 -3.45 -5.34
C ALA A 277 21.89 -2.17 -6.21
N GLY A 278 22.38 -1.02 -5.73
CA GLY A 278 22.42 0.23 -6.49
C GLY A 278 21.20 1.12 -6.30
N ILE A 279 20.40 0.93 -5.25
CA ILE A 279 19.26 1.79 -4.96
C ILE A 279 19.73 3.23 -4.66
N GLU A 280 19.06 4.22 -5.25
CA GLU A 280 19.41 5.63 -5.02
C GLU A 280 18.91 6.10 -3.65
N GLY A 281 19.73 6.89 -2.95
CA GLY A 281 19.40 7.48 -1.65
C GLY A 281 19.22 8.98 -1.76
N SER A 282 18.37 9.57 -0.92
CA SER A 282 18.17 11.02 -0.89
C SER A 282 19.28 11.81 -0.18
N GLY A 283 20.20 11.12 0.50
CA GLY A 283 21.14 11.72 1.44
C GLY A 283 20.55 12.08 2.81
N SER A 284 19.25 11.86 3.02
CA SER A 284 18.61 12.02 4.33
C SER A 284 18.87 10.82 5.22
N PHE A 285 18.90 11.03 6.54
CA PHE A 285 18.95 9.92 7.49
C PHE A 285 17.61 9.19 7.51
N LEU A 286 17.67 7.87 7.36
CA LEU A 286 16.50 7.00 7.41
C LEU A 286 16.30 6.38 8.80
N GLN A 287 15.05 6.24 9.21
CA GLN A 287 14.65 5.33 10.29
C GLN A 287 14.88 3.89 9.83
N THR A 288 15.33 3.05 10.75
CA THR A 288 15.44 1.60 10.55
C THR A 288 14.60 0.87 11.58
N ALA A 289 14.29 -0.40 11.34
CA ALA A 289 13.62 -1.24 12.33
C ALA A 289 14.49 -1.56 13.55
N ASP A 290 15.82 -1.51 13.41
CA ASP A 290 16.77 -1.94 14.43
C ASP A 290 16.86 -0.96 15.60
N ASP A 291 16.29 -1.35 16.75
CA ASP A 291 16.52 -0.73 18.05
C ASP A 291 17.15 -1.74 19.01
N ALA A 292 18.19 -1.32 19.74
CA ALA A 292 18.73 -2.13 20.84
C ALA A 292 17.99 -1.90 22.17
N ILE A 293 17.53 -0.66 22.44
CA ILE A 293 16.65 -0.20 23.54
C ILE A 293 16.07 1.19 23.20
N ARG A 294 15.12 1.71 24.01
CA ARG A 294 14.39 3.00 23.81
C ARG A 294 15.24 4.28 23.54
N SER A 295 16.56 4.20 23.66
CA SER A 295 17.54 5.30 23.58
C SER A 295 18.62 5.09 22.51
N HIS A 296 18.59 3.98 21.77
CA HIS A 296 19.51 3.69 20.67
C HIS A 296 18.73 3.64 19.38
N TYR A 297 19.13 4.44 18.40
CA TYR A 297 18.59 4.36 17.05
C TYR A 297 19.75 4.19 16.06
N SER A 298 19.55 3.31 15.09
CA SER A 298 20.44 3.19 13.94
C SER A 298 19.80 3.89 12.75
N SER A 299 20.57 4.75 12.08
CA SER A 299 20.14 5.43 10.87
C SER A 299 21.20 5.34 9.79
N ILE A 300 20.75 5.40 8.54
CA ILE A 300 21.62 5.30 7.37
C ILE A 300 21.23 6.39 6.38
N ALA A 301 22.21 6.99 5.73
CA ALA A 301 22.04 7.99 4.68
C ALA A 301 23.05 7.71 3.57
N TRP A 302 22.67 7.89 2.31
CA TRP A 302 23.62 7.70 1.20
C TRP A 302 23.26 8.59 0.02
N THR A 303 24.27 8.93 -0.78
CA THR A 303 24.10 9.50 -2.11
C THR A 303 24.98 8.72 -3.09
N GLY A 304 24.41 8.30 -4.22
CA GLY A 304 25.09 7.36 -5.12
C GLY A 304 25.40 6.02 -4.44
N SER A 305 26.55 5.42 -4.73
CA SER A 305 26.91 4.06 -4.27
C SER A 305 27.57 4.00 -2.89
N ASN A 306 27.85 5.15 -2.24
CA ASN A 306 28.61 5.20 -1.00
C ASN A 306 27.72 5.58 0.19
N PRO A 307 27.41 4.64 1.10
CA PRO A 307 26.60 4.93 2.27
C PRO A 307 27.40 5.53 3.42
N ALA A 308 26.81 6.52 4.08
CA ALA A 308 27.20 7.00 5.40
C ALA A 308 26.24 6.42 6.46
N ILE A 309 26.77 5.60 7.36
CA ILE A 309 25.98 5.02 8.45
C ILE A 309 26.25 5.79 9.74
N ILE A 310 25.18 6.20 10.44
CA ILE A 310 25.28 6.73 11.80
C ILE A 310 24.63 5.74 12.76
N LEU A 311 25.46 5.20 13.66
CA LEU A 311 24.98 4.51 14.86
C LEU A 311 25.02 5.52 16.00
N SER A 312 23.89 5.77 16.65
CA SER A 312 23.82 6.75 17.74
C SER A 312 23.31 6.14 19.04
N ASP A 313 23.92 6.56 20.14
CA ASP A 313 23.56 6.26 21.51
C ASP A 313 23.21 7.56 22.22
N SER A 314 21.99 7.71 22.74
CA SER A 314 21.57 8.93 23.44
C SER A 314 22.32 9.20 24.75
N THR A 315 23.24 8.33 25.18
CA THR A 315 24.11 8.50 26.35
C THR A 315 25.54 8.90 26.00
N LEU A 316 25.93 8.85 24.71
CA LEU A 316 27.25 9.26 24.25
C LEU A 316 27.20 10.73 23.78
N THR A 317 27.42 11.65 24.72
CA THR A 317 27.76 13.03 24.37
C THR A 317 29.14 13.01 23.70
N ALA A 318 29.16 13.07 22.37
CA ALA A 318 30.34 12.94 21.51
C ALA A 318 30.86 11.50 21.32
N ASP A 319 30.19 10.74 20.45
CA ASP A 319 30.88 9.98 19.42
C ASP A 319 29.87 9.67 18.30
N VAL A 320 29.79 10.59 17.33
CA VAL A 320 29.38 10.20 15.98
C VAL A 320 30.56 9.40 15.47
N ALA A 321 30.57 8.09 15.69
CA ALA A 321 31.36 7.23 14.83
C ALA A 321 30.68 7.31 13.45
N GLN A 322 31.03 8.34 12.67
CA GLN A 322 30.92 8.22 11.23
C GLN A 322 31.77 7.00 10.91
N ILE A 323 31.13 5.89 10.57
CA ILE A 323 31.85 4.86 9.83
C ILE A 323 32.04 5.48 8.45
N GLU A 324 33.11 6.28 8.30
CA GLU A 324 33.43 7.03 7.07
C GLU A 324 33.82 6.13 5.91
N ASP A 325 33.85 4.81 6.09
CA ASP A 325 34.12 3.85 5.03
C ASP A 325 33.56 2.48 5.42
N ILE A 326 32.34 2.15 4.98
CA ILE A 326 32.06 0.75 4.62
C ILE A 326 32.41 0.64 3.15
N THR A 327 33.65 0.27 2.88
CA THR A 327 34.08 -0.10 1.53
C THR A 327 33.27 -1.34 1.14
N ILE A 328 32.46 -1.21 0.08
CA ILE A 328 31.72 -2.32 -0.51
C ILE A 328 32.74 -3.25 -1.16
N GLU A 329 33.26 -4.23 -0.41
CA GLU A 329 33.99 -5.35 -1.01
C GLU A 329 32.97 -6.36 -1.53
N SER A 330 32.68 -6.26 -2.83
CA SER A 330 31.96 -7.30 -3.56
C SER A 330 32.75 -8.63 -3.47
N LYS A 331 32.05 -9.70 -3.13
CA LYS A 331 32.53 -11.07 -3.37
C LYS A 331 31.97 -11.61 -4.67
#